data_AF-A0A803XRU5-F1
#
_entry.id   AF-A0A803XRU5-F1
#
_cell.length_a   1.000
_cell.length_b   1.000
_cell.length_c   1.000
_cell.angle_alpha   90.00
_cell.angle_beta   90.00
_cell.angle_gamma   90.00
#
_symmetry.space_group_name_H-M   'P 1'
#
loop_
_entity.id
_entity.type
_entity.pdbx_description
1 polymer ?
#
loop_
_entity_poly.entity_id
_entity_poly.type
_entity_poly.pdbx_seq_one_letter_code
_entity_poly.pdbx_strand_id
1 'polypeptide(L)'
;SKLISSLLPLNSEVSPPVLVIFFSFMKEELRESWEEPTDPQAQQEIINSIEEVYFSNDAFDIVKYELERLPPVLSLQELEEYRDKLKQQQAAVSKKVADLILEKQPAYVQELERVTSLQNGLQLAAVICADGRRYLA
;
A
#
# COMPACT_ATOMS: atom_id res chain seq x y z
N SER A 1 15.20 -5.33 3.93
CA SER A 1 13.93 -5.17 3.19
C SER A 1 14.13 -4.29 1.95
N LYS A 2 14.51 -4.89 0.81
CA LYS A 2 14.79 -4.14 -0.45
C LYS A 2 13.73 -4.35 -1.54
N LEU A 3 12.83 -5.31 -1.37
CA LEU A 3 11.86 -5.71 -2.41
C LEU A 3 10.69 -4.73 -2.55
N ILE A 4 10.22 -4.09 -1.47
CA ILE A 4 9.15 -3.09 -1.55
C ILE A 4 9.69 -1.74 -2.05
N SER A 5 10.93 -1.40 -1.71
CA SER A 5 11.57 -0.16 -2.14
C SER A 5 12.00 -0.17 -3.61
N SER A 6 12.14 -1.34 -4.26
CA SER A 6 12.47 -1.44 -5.69
C SER A 6 11.24 -1.46 -6.62
N LEU A 7 10.03 -1.55 -6.09
CA LEU A 7 8.77 -1.62 -6.86
C LEU A 7 8.03 -0.28 -6.96
N LEU A 8 8.52 0.76 -6.27
CA LEU A 8 8.02 2.12 -6.44
C LEU A 8 9.04 2.93 -7.25
N PRO A 9 8.74 3.32 -8.50
CA PRO A 9 9.55 4.31 -9.17
C PRO A 9 9.41 5.62 -8.38
N LEU A 10 10.54 6.08 -7.83
CA LEU A 10 10.71 7.47 -7.40
C LEU A 10 10.29 8.38 -8.57
N ASN A 11 9.28 9.21 -8.35
CA ASN A 11 8.91 10.34 -9.21
C ASN A 11 8.70 10.03 -10.71
N SER A 12 7.52 9.51 -11.04
CA SER A 12 6.78 9.91 -12.24
C SER A 12 5.41 9.25 -12.17
N GLU A 13 4.34 10.06 -12.13
CA GLU A 13 2.94 9.70 -12.39
C GLU A 13 2.62 8.20 -12.32
N VAL A 14 2.24 7.70 -11.15
CA VAL A 14 1.65 6.36 -11.05
C VAL A 14 0.28 6.43 -11.73
N SER A 15 0.26 6.05 -13.00
CA SER A 15 -0.93 6.00 -13.83
C SER A 15 -1.99 5.11 -13.17
N PRO A 16 -3.29 5.48 -13.17
CA PRO A 16 -4.38 4.71 -12.57
C PRO A 16 -4.35 3.19 -12.84
N PRO A 17 -3.98 2.70 -14.04
CA PRO A 17 -3.90 1.27 -14.33
C PRO A 17 -2.85 0.54 -13.49
N VAL A 18 -1.72 1.18 -13.15
CA VAL A 18 -0.62 0.54 -12.40
C VAL A 18 -1.06 0.26 -10.96
N LEU A 19 -1.80 1.18 -10.35
CA LEU A 19 -2.36 1.00 -9.00
C LEU A 19 -3.40 -0.14 -8.98
N VAL A 20 -4.23 -0.21 -10.02
CA VAL A 20 -5.25 -1.26 -10.18
C VAL A 20 -4.61 -2.63 -10.43
N ILE A 21 -3.53 -2.71 -11.20
CA ILE A 21 -2.79 -3.94 -11.47
C ILE A 21 -2.11 -4.45 -10.19
N PHE A 22 -1.43 -3.56 -9.44
CA PHE A 22 -0.80 -3.91 -8.16
C PHE A 22 -1.84 -4.42 -7.14
N PHE A 23 -3.00 -3.77 -7.10
CA PHE A 23 -4.11 -4.21 -6.27
C PHE A 23 -4.69 -5.55 -6.70
N SER A 24 -4.88 -5.78 -8.01
CA SER A 24 -5.38 -7.05 -8.53
C SER A 24 -4.41 -8.20 -8.22
N PHE A 25 -3.10 -7.92 -8.22
CA PHE A 25 -2.06 -8.83 -7.80
C PHE A 25 -2.14 -9.16 -6.31
N MET A 26 -2.29 -8.15 -5.43
CA MET A 26 -2.50 -8.39 -3.99
C MET A 26 -3.80 -9.14 -3.69
N LYS A 27 -4.87 -8.85 -4.43
CA LYS A 27 -6.17 -9.51 -4.25
C LYS A 27 -6.11 -10.98 -4.61
N GLU A 28 -5.38 -11.35 -5.65
CA GLU A 28 -5.27 -12.73 -6.12
C GLU A 28 -4.37 -13.59 -5.22
N GLU A 29 -3.20 -13.07 -4.80
CA GLU A 29 -2.28 -13.75 -3.89
C GLU A 29 -2.89 -13.97 -2.51
N LEU A 30 -3.70 -13.01 -2.02
CA LEU A 30 -4.40 -13.21 -0.77
C LEU A 30 -5.70 -13.99 -0.93
N ARG A 31 -6.32 -14.11 -2.13
CA ARG A 31 -7.64 -14.76 -2.38
C ARG A 31 -7.75 -16.13 -1.72
N GLU A 32 -6.67 -16.90 -1.75
CA GLU A 32 -6.59 -18.23 -1.16
C GLU A 32 -6.58 -18.23 0.39
N SER A 33 -6.34 -17.08 1.02
CA SER A 33 -6.35 -16.86 2.48
C SER A 33 -7.60 -16.14 3.01
N TRP A 34 -8.48 -15.59 2.14
CA TRP A 34 -9.69 -14.85 2.54
C TRP A 34 -10.91 -15.73 2.80
N GLU A 35 -10.73 -17.04 2.98
CA GLU A 35 -11.80 -17.92 3.45
C GLU A 35 -12.04 -17.69 4.95
N GLU A 36 -12.59 -16.53 5.31
CA GLU A 36 -13.48 -16.35 6.45
C GLU A 36 -14.07 -14.93 6.41
N PRO A 37 -15.41 -14.77 6.49
CA PRO A 37 -16.03 -13.49 6.74
C PRO A 37 -15.80 -13.10 8.20
N THR A 38 -14.58 -12.69 8.54
CA THR A 38 -14.27 -12.23 9.89
C THR A 38 -14.93 -10.88 10.12
N ASP A 39 -15.70 -10.80 11.20
CA ASP A 39 -16.31 -9.61 11.76
C ASP A 39 -15.32 -8.42 11.77
N PRO A 40 -15.70 -7.22 11.27
CA PRO A 40 -14.81 -6.05 11.22
C PRO A 40 -14.16 -5.70 12.57
N GLN A 41 -14.86 -5.93 13.68
CA GLN A 41 -14.29 -5.69 15.01
C GLN A 41 -13.22 -6.72 15.36
N ALA A 42 -13.47 -8.01 15.15
CA ALA A 42 -12.45 -9.05 15.33
C ALA A 42 -11.19 -8.80 14.46
N GLN A 43 -11.35 -8.31 13.23
CA GLN A 43 -10.22 -7.94 12.38
C GLN A 43 -9.41 -6.77 12.93
N GLN A 44 -10.09 -5.77 13.50
CA GLN A 44 -9.43 -4.65 14.14
C GLN A 44 -8.71 -5.07 15.42
N GLU A 45 -9.26 -5.99 16.20
CA GLU A 45 -8.59 -6.57 17.37
C GLU A 45 -7.32 -7.34 16.97
N ILE A 46 -7.35 -8.11 15.88
CA ILE A 46 -6.16 -8.77 15.32
C ILE A 46 -5.09 -7.73 14.94
N ILE A 47 -5.48 -6.65 14.25
CA ILE A 47 -4.53 -5.57 13.88
C ILE A 47 -3.96 -4.89 15.12
N ASN A 48 -4.80 -4.61 16.13
CA ASN A 48 -4.38 -3.98 17.38
C ASN A 48 -3.47 -4.88 18.21
N SER A 49 -3.47 -6.20 17.97
CA SER A 49 -2.58 -7.16 18.62
C SER A 49 -1.16 -7.19 18.04
N ILE A 50 -0.94 -6.50 16.90
CA ILE A 50 0.37 -6.42 16.24
C ILE A 50 1.26 -5.48 17.05
N GLU A 51 2.50 -5.90 17.32
CA GLU A 51 3.45 -5.11 18.10
C GLU A 51 3.84 -3.83 17.36
N GLU A 52 3.84 -2.70 18.06
CA GLU A 52 4.08 -1.39 17.44
C GLU A 52 5.45 -1.28 16.75
N VAL A 53 6.41 -2.09 17.20
CA VAL A 53 7.76 -2.17 16.63
C VAL A 53 7.75 -2.50 15.14
N TYR A 54 6.77 -3.27 14.64
CA TYR A 54 6.65 -3.58 13.21
C TYR A 54 6.23 -2.37 12.35
N PHE A 55 5.67 -1.32 12.95
CA PHE A 55 5.31 -0.08 12.25
C PHE A 55 6.40 0.99 12.31
N SER A 56 7.53 0.71 12.98
CA SER A 56 8.62 1.68 13.12
C SER A 56 9.32 1.94 11.78
N ASN A 57 9.49 3.21 11.44
CA ASN A 57 10.13 3.66 10.19
C ASN A 57 11.67 3.68 10.25
N ASP A 58 12.24 3.40 11.41
CA ASP A 58 13.70 3.37 11.62
C ASP A 58 14.32 2.09 11.02
N ALA A 59 15.64 1.94 11.10
CA ALA A 59 16.39 0.76 10.67
C ALA A 59 16.12 -0.49 11.54
N PHE A 60 14.85 -0.76 11.83
CA PHE A 60 14.39 -1.95 12.52
C PHE A 60 14.60 -3.17 11.62
N ASP A 61 15.45 -4.08 12.10
CA ASP A 61 15.69 -5.35 11.43
C ASP A 61 14.70 -6.39 11.94
N ILE A 62 13.57 -6.49 11.24
CA ILE A 62 12.49 -7.44 11.53
C ILE A 62 13.02 -8.86 11.61
N VAL A 63 13.94 -9.25 10.72
CA VAL A 63 14.48 -10.62 10.67
C VAL A 63 15.28 -10.90 11.93
N LYS A 64 16.12 -9.95 12.34
CA LYS A 64 16.90 -10.06 13.57
C LYS A 64 16.00 -10.10 14.81
N TYR A 65 14.96 -9.27 14.87
CA TYR A 65 14.00 -9.24 15.97
C TYR A 65 13.30 -10.58 16.18
N GLU A 66 12.83 -11.22 15.11
CA GLU A 66 12.21 -12.53 15.21
C GLU A 66 13.18 -13.61 15.67
N LEU A 67 14.39 -13.62 15.10
CA LEU A 67 15.40 -14.63 15.43
C LEU A 67 15.83 -14.56 16.90
N GLU A 68 15.92 -13.35 17.47
CA GLU A 68 16.28 -13.15 18.87
C GLU A 68 15.17 -13.54 19.86
N ARG A 69 13.91 -13.61 19.41
CA ARG A 69 12.76 -14.02 20.24
C ARG A 69 12.50 -15.52 20.25
N LEU A 70 13.13 -16.26 19.34
CA LEU A 70 12.96 -17.71 19.29
C LEU A 70 13.46 -18.36 20.59
N PRO A 71 12.70 -19.31 21.16
CA PRO A 71 13.14 -20.01 22.35
C PRO A 71 14.39 -20.86 22.06
N PRO A 72 15.27 -21.08 23.06
CA PRO A 72 16.48 -21.89 22.88
C PRO A 72 16.18 -23.34 22.48
N VAL A 73 15.01 -23.84 22.87
CA VAL A 73 14.47 -25.14 22.47
C VAL A 73 13.26 -24.86 21.60
N LEU A 74 13.36 -25.20 20.32
CA LEU A 74 12.28 -25.03 19.35
C LEU A 74 11.30 -26.19 19.46
N SER A 75 10.05 -25.89 19.74
CA SER A 75 8.97 -26.86 19.55
C SER A 75 8.30 -26.60 18.19
N LEU A 76 8.01 -27.67 17.46
CA LEU A 76 7.38 -27.56 16.14
C LEU A 76 5.97 -26.98 16.26
N GLN A 77 5.22 -27.40 17.29
CA GLN A 77 3.86 -26.95 17.54
C GLN A 77 3.80 -25.44 17.82
N GLU A 78 4.61 -24.91 18.74
CA GLU A 78 4.59 -23.47 19.06
C GLU A 78 5.03 -22.64 17.85
N LEU A 79 5.96 -23.16 17.03
CA LEU A 79 6.40 -22.47 15.81
C LEU A 79 5.29 -22.44 14.75
N GLU A 80 4.52 -23.52 14.61
CA GLU A 80 3.35 -23.57 13.73
C GLU A 80 2.26 -22.63 14.19
N GLU A 81 1.93 -22.63 15.49
CA GLU A 81 0.97 -21.69 16.08
C GLU A 81 1.40 -20.23 15.89
N TYR A 82 2.70 -19.94 16.09
CA TYR A 82 3.25 -18.61 15.88
C TYR A 82 3.19 -18.18 14.40
N ARG A 83 3.56 -19.07 13.48
CA ARG A 83 3.42 -18.85 12.02
C ARG A 83 1.97 -18.58 11.64
N ASP A 84 1.03 -19.35 12.18
CA ASP A 84 -0.38 -19.23 11.83
C ASP A 84 -0.97 -17.92 12.37
N LYS A 85 -0.56 -17.49 13.57
CA LYS A 85 -0.85 -16.15 14.09
C LYS A 85 -0.33 -15.05 13.16
N LEU A 86 0.93 -15.14 12.70
CA LEU A 86 1.51 -14.15 11.78
C LEU A 86 0.76 -14.10 10.45
N LYS A 87 0.37 -15.26 9.90
CA LYS A 87 -0.45 -15.33 8.69
C LYS A 87 -1.81 -14.67 8.88
N GLN A 88 -2.46 -14.89 10.02
CA GLN A 88 -3.73 -14.26 10.33
C GLN A 88 -3.61 -12.73 10.45
N GLN A 89 -2.55 -12.25 11.12
CA GLN A 89 -2.26 -10.81 11.20
C GLN A 89 -1.99 -10.21 9.83
N GLN A 90 -1.18 -10.88 9.00
CA GLN A 90 -0.91 -10.47 7.62
C GLN A 90 -2.19 -10.36 6.81
N ALA A 91 -3.07 -11.36 6.87
CA ALA A 91 -4.35 -11.34 6.15
C ALA A 91 -5.23 -10.16 6.59
N ALA A 92 -5.33 -9.90 7.90
CA ALA A 92 -6.10 -8.77 8.43
C ALA A 92 -5.55 -7.41 7.98
N VAL A 93 -4.22 -7.23 8.02
CA VAL A 93 -3.57 -6.00 7.55
C VAL A 93 -3.76 -5.81 6.05
N SER A 94 -3.49 -6.84 5.25
CA SER A 94 -3.66 -6.80 3.80
C SER A 94 -5.09 -6.48 3.41
N LYS A 95 -6.08 -7.03 4.12
CA LYS A 95 -7.48 -6.64 3.93
C LYS A 95 -7.72 -5.19 4.21
N LYS A 96 -7.31 -4.71 5.38
CA LYS A 96 -7.53 -3.32 5.78
C LYS A 96 -6.91 -2.35 4.79
N VAL A 97 -5.69 -2.64 4.32
CA VAL A 97 -5.00 -1.84 3.31
C VAL A 97 -5.76 -1.88 1.99
N ALA A 98 -6.25 -3.04 1.56
CA ALA A 98 -7.04 -3.18 0.35
C ALA A 98 -8.34 -2.35 0.41
N ASP A 99 -9.07 -2.44 1.52
CA ASP A 99 -10.31 -1.68 1.74
C ASP A 99 -10.05 -0.17 1.74
N LEU A 100 -8.98 0.28 2.40
CA LEU A 100 -8.57 1.69 2.40
C LEU A 100 -8.18 2.19 1.00
N ILE A 101 -7.47 1.38 0.22
CA ILE A 101 -7.14 1.73 -1.18
C ILE A 101 -8.42 1.93 -2.00
N LEU A 102 -9.37 0.99 -1.90
CA LEU A 102 -10.65 1.10 -2.61
C LEU A 102 -11.44 2.33 -2.17
N GLU A 103 -11.46 2.64 -0.87
CA GLU A 103 -12.14 3.82 -0.33
C GLU A 103 -11.53 5.12 -0.85
N LYS A 104 -10.19 5.20 -0.93
CA LYS A 104 -9.49 6.43 -1.36
C LYS A 104 -9.33 6.55 -2.88
N GLN A 105 -9.53 5.48 -3.64
CA GLN A 105 -9.35 5.47 -5.09
C GLN A 105 -10.18 6.55 -5.83
N PRO A 106 -11.48 6.77 -5.54
CA PRO A 106 -12.25 7.79 -6.24
C PRO A 106 -11.72 9.21 -6.02
N ALA A 107 -11.33 9.53 -4.78
CA ALA A 107 -10.77 10.84 -4.43
C ALA A 107 -9.42 11.07 -5.13
N TYR A 108 -8.58 10.04 -5.22
CA TYR A 108 -7.33 10.11 -5.95
C TYR A 108 -7.55 10.37 -7.46
N VAL A 109 -8.49 9.65 -8.08
CA VAL A 109 -8.84 9.85 -9.50
C VAL A 109 -9.34 11.26 -9.75
N GLN A 110 -10.20 11.78 -8.88
CA GLN A 110 -10.71 13.15 -8.97
C GLN A 110 -9.57 14.20 -8.90
N GLU A 111 -8.60 14.00 -8.02
CA GLU A 111 -7.44 14.90 -7.94
C GLU A 111 -6.56 14.83 -9.18
N LEU A 112 -6.37 13.65 -9.78
CA LEU A 112 -5.65 13.51 -11.04
C LEU A 112 -6.36 14.26 -12.19
N GLU A 113 -7.69 14.15 -12.27
CA GLU A 113 -8.47 14.89 -13.26
C GLU A 113 -8.34 16.41 -13.06
N ARG A 114 -8.36 16.87 -11.80
CA ARG A 114 -8.17 18.29 -11.46
C ARG A 114 -6.78 18.79 -11.86
N VAL A 115 -5.73 18.02 -11.57
CA VAL A 115 -4.35 18.35 -11.98
C VAL A 115 -4.23 18.43 -13.50
N THR A 116 -4.82 17.46 -14.22
CA THR A 116 -4.81 17.43 -15.69
C THR A 116 -5.54 18.66 -16.27
N SER A 117 -6.70 19.01 -15.72
CA SER A 117 -7.46 20.20 -16.13
C SER A 117 -6.63 21.48 -15.95
N LEU A 118 -5.95 21.61 -14.81
CA LEU A 118 -5.09 22.76 -14.52
C LEU A 118 -3.90 22.85 -15.49
N GLN A 119 -3.24 21.72 -15.76
CA GLN A 119 -2.14 21.64 -16.73
C GLN A 119 -2.59 22.06 -18.14
N ASN A 120 -3.75 21.58 -18.60
CA ASN A 120 -4.32 21.96 -19.89
C ASN A 120 -4.63 23.47 -19.96
N GLY A 121 -5.22 24.02 -18.90
CA GLY A 121 -5.50 25.46 -18.81
C GLY A 121 -4.23 26.31 -18.86
N LEU A 122 -3.18 25.89 -18.14
CA LEU A 122 -1.88 26.56 -18.14
C LEU A 122 -1.21 26.50 -19.51
N GLN A 123 -1.23 25.34 -20.18
CA GLN A 123 -0.68 25.17 -21.51
C GLN A 123 -1.40 26.07 -22.53
N LEU A 124 -2.74 26.13 -22.46
CA LEU A 124 -3.52 27.03 -23.31
C LEU A 124 -3.15 28.50 -23.09
N ALA A 125 -3.09 28.94 -21.84
CA ALA A 125 -2.69 30.31 -21.51
C ALA A 125 -1.28 30.63 -22.03
N ALA A 126 -0.32 29.71 -21.89
CA ALA A 126 1.03 29.88 -22.40
C ALA A 126 1.07 30.04 -23.92
N VAL A 127 0.28 29.26 -24.67
CA VAL A 127 0.15 29.39 -26.14
C VAL A 127 -0.47 30.73 -26.50
N ILE A 128 -1.58 31.12 -25.88
CA ILE A 128 -2.24 32.41 -26.14
C ILE A 128 -1.27 33.58 -25.88
N CYS A 129 -0.53 33.54 -24.77
CA CYS A 129 0.47 34.57 -24.47
C CYS A 129 1.62 34.59 -25.48
N ALA A 130 2.07 33.42 -25.94
CA ALA A 130 3.12 33.33 -26.95
C ALA A 130 2.66 33.90 -28.30
N ASP A 131 1.46 33.53 -28.75
CA ASP A 131 0.88 34.00 -30.00
C ASP A 131 0.58 35.51 -29.93
N GLY A 132 -0.04 35.97 -28.84
CA GLY A 132 -0.29 37.40 -28.61
C GLY A 132 0.99 38.24 -28.64
N ARG A 133 2.11 37.74 -28.07
CA ARG A 133 3.41 38.41 -28.18
C ARG A 133 3.94 38.48 -29.60
N ARG A 134 3.72 37.45 -30.44
CA ARG A 134 4.16 37.46 -31.84
C ARG A 134 3.38 38.47 -32.69
N TYR A 135 2.10 38.68 -32.42
CA TYR A 135 1.27 39.63 -33.18
C TYR A 135 1.53 41.11 -32.83
N LEU A 136 2.20 41.37 -31.70
CA LEU A 136 2.51 42.73 -31.21
C LEU A 136 3.98 43.13 -31.43
N ALA A 137 4.80 42.26 -32.04
CA ALA A 137 6.19 42.50 -32.42
C ALA A 137 6.31 42.73 -33.93
#